data_AF-A0A1I2N6T1-F1
#
_entry.id   AF-A0A1I2N6T1-F1
#
_cell.length_a   1.000
_cell.length_b   1.000
_cell.length_c   1.000
_cell.angle_alpha   90.00
_cell.angle_beta   90.00
_cell.angle_gamma   90.00
#
_symmetry.space_group_name_H-M   'P 1'
#
loop_
_entity.id
_entity.type
_entity.pdbx_description
1 polymer ?
#
loop_
_entity_poly.entity_id
_entity_poly.type
_entity_poly.pdbx_seq_one_letter_code
_entity_poly.pdbx_strand_id
1 'polypeptide(L)'
;MYRRNKKIACALALLMVVNNVSTSGILAYSKEKQTQTVAIKAVNDINIVSTTTVTIEDAKRWAKKRNATQTFIGLADLFWKYAPSRGGVNPALAYVQSALETGYGRFGNVLDETYYNTCGLKRTETGTADDNNDKEAHKRFDNWDHGVQAHLDHLALYAGAPGFPKTKIEQNYLGNNLSSNATYDPRHFGYLAGKAKTATQLSNSWATSVEYGEKLVELYNSLLSEAESGRRGWLQDGDDWYYYNETGELHKGWLKLSDGTYYLNENGIVHKGWFQEGDNKYYFDNFGRAIIGRTETINGKSYTFDKEGKLVKENLKSGWHYEDYYWQYYKDGKRQHGWINIPNDGKYYVES
;
A
#
# COMPACT_ATOMS: atom_id res chain seq x y z
N MET A 1 78.47 -12.84 11.38
CA MET A 1 77.02 -13.13 11.55
C MET A 1 76.28 -12.67 10.30
N TYR A 2 75.99 -13.60 9.38
CA TYR A 2 74.95 -13.56 8.33
C TYR A 2 75.14 -14.85 7.51
N ARG A 3 74.15 -15.76 7.47
CA ARG A 3 74.32 -17.09 6.85
C ARG A 3 73.68 -17.17 5.46
N ARG A 4 74.58 -17.21 4.47
CA ARG A 4 74.70 -18.07 3.28
C ARG A 4 73.53 -18.21 2.29
N ASN A 5 73.83 -17.73 1.08
CA ASN A 5 73.14 -17.93 -0.19
C ASN A 5 73.44 -19.31 -0.85
N LYS A 6 72.34 -19.91 -1.35
CA LYS A 6 72.11 -20.71 -2.57
C LYS A 6 73.28 -21.42 -3.31
N LYS A 7 73.10 -22.74 -3.53
CA LYS A 7 73.32 -23.53 -4.78
C LYS A 7 72.42 -24.79 -4.69
N ILE A 8 71.34 -24.94 -5.45
CA ILE A 8 71.19 -25.59 -6.77
C ILE A 8 71.94 -26.94 -6.90
N ALA A 9 71.20 -28.06 -7.01
CA ALA A 9 71.18 -28.96 -8.19
C ALA A 9 70.59 -30.37 -7.88
N CYS A 10 69.77 -30.86 -8.84
CA CYS A 10 69.53 -32.27 -9.25
C CYS A 10 68.97 -33.29 -8.23
N ALA A 11 68.27 -34.36 -8.58
CA ALA A 11 67.42 -34.78 -9.70
C ALA A 11 66.86 -36.16 -9.28
N LEU A 12 65.67 -36.51 -9.80
CA LEU A 12 65.16 -37.87 -10.05
C LEU A 12 64.67 -38.81 -8.90
N ALA A 13 63.38 -39.11 -9.05
CA ALA A 13 62.71 -40.42 -8.95
C ALA A 13 62.50 -41.07 -7.56
N LEU A 14 61.25 -41.38 -7.19
CA LEU A 14 60.63 -42.71 -7.36
C LEU A 14 59.27 -42.83 -6.61
N LEU A 15 58.34 -43.59 -7.23
CA LEU A 15 57.26 -44.41 -6.66
C LEU A 15 55.91 -43.83 -6.15
N MET A 16 54.87 -44.17 -6.92
CA MET A 16 53.54 -44.74 -6.58
C MET A 16 52.88 -44.44 -5.22
N VAL A 17 51.59 -44.05 -5.24
CA VAL A 17 50.40 -44.92 -5.01
C VAL A 17 49.13 -44.04 -4.99
N VAL A 18 48.07 -44.60 -5.58
CA VAL A 18 46.70 -44.10 -5.72
C VAL A 18 45.99 -43.96 -4.36
N ASN A 19 45.17 -42.91 -4.15
CA ASN A 19 43.78 -43.04 -3.66
C ASN A 19 43.04 -41.70 -3.49
N ASN A 20 41.78 -41.73 -3.95
CA ASN A 20 40.73 -40.73 -3.77
C ASN A 20 40.54 -40.30 -2.31
N VAL A 21 40.38 -39.00 -2.08
CA VAL A 21 39.56 -38.49 -0.97
C VAL A 21 38.64 -37.39 -1.50
N SER A 22 37.35 -37.64 -1.30
CA SER A 22 36.19 -36.80 -1.54
C SER A 22 36.30 -35.41 -0.92
N THR A 23 36.02 -34.37 -1.70
CA THR A 23 35.77 -33.02 -1.19
C THR A 23 34.34 -32.94 -0.64
N SER A 24 34.25 -32.86 0.68
CA SER A 24 33.01 -32.62 1.41
C SER A 24 32.52 -31.18 1.22
N GLY A 25 31.34 -31.05 0.62
CA GLY A 25 30.26 -30.17 1.08
C GLY A 25 30.56 -28.68 1.27
N ILE A 26 30.48 -27.90 0.19
CA ILE A 26 29.87 -26.57 0.24
C ILE A 26 28.65 -26.63 -0.67
N LEU A 27 27.53 -27.09 -0.12
CA LEU A 27 26.22 -26.93 -0.74
C LEU A 27 25.84 -25.46 -0.63
N ALA A 28 26.10 -24.71 -1.70
CA ALA A 28 25.46 -23.43 -1.92
C ALA A 28 23.95 -23.69 -2.00
N TYR A 29 23.24 -23.38 -0.93
CA TYR A 29 21.79 -23.41 -0.87
C TYR A 29 21.29 -22.20 -1.68
N SER A 30 21.25 -22.31 -3.01
CA SER A 30 20.45 -21.39 -3.81
C SER A 30 18.99 -21.74 -3.54
N LYS A 31 18.34 -21.00 -2.62
CA LYS A 31 16.88 -20.94 -2.64
C LYS A 31 16.51 -20.28 -3.97
N GLU A 32 16.19 -21.11 -4.96
CA GLU A 32 15.37 -20.66 -6.08
C GLU A 32 14.12 -20.02 -5.45
N LYS A 33 14.00 -18.69 -5.58
CA LYS A 33 12.71 -18.03 -5.43
C LYS A 33 11.83 -18.61 -6.54
N GLN A 34 11.11 -19.68 -6.23
CA GLN A 34 9.92 -20.04 -6.99
C GLN A 34 8.96 -18.87 -6.82
N THR A 35 9.07 -17.91 -7.74
CA THR A 35 8.06 -16.89 -7.90
C THR A 35 6.88 -17.63 -8.47
N GLN A 36 5.98 -18.12 -7.61
CA GLN A 36 4.66 -18.51 -8.07
C GLN A 36 4.01 -17.23 -8.59
N THR A 37 4.13 -17.00 -9.89
CA THR A 37 3.26 -16.08 -10.62
C THR A 37 1.85 -16.64 -10.53
N VAL A 38 1.13 -16.29 -9.46
CA VAL A 38 -0.32 -16.39 -9.45
C VAL A 38 -0.78 -15.62 -10.67
N ALA A 39 -1.33 -16.33 -11.65
CA ALA A 39 -1.82 -15.75 -12.89
C ALA A 39 -2.82 -14.64 -12.52
N ILE A 40 -2.40 -13.39 -12.71
CA ILE A 40 -3.29 -12.24 -12.58
C ILE A 40 -4.35 -12.47 -13.64
N LYS A 41 -5.62 -12.60 -13.23
CA LYS A 41 -6.72 -12.75 -14.19
C LYS A 41 -6.95 -11.38 -14.85
N ALA A 42 -6.08 -11.04 -15.78
CA ALA A 42 -6.27 -9.90 -16.67
C ALA A 42 -7.66 -10.03 -17.30
N VAL A 43 -8.38 -8.91 -17.34
CA VAL A 43 -9.66 -8.83 -18.02
C VAL A 43 -9.44 -8.40 -19.46
N ASN A 44 -10.21 -8.98 -20.38
CA ASN A 44 -10.16 -8.59 -21.79
C ASN A 44 -11.04 -7.37 -22.08
N ASP A 45 -12.01 -7.10 -21.21
CA ASP A 45 -12.88 -5.93 -21.26
C ASP A 45 -13.55 -5.73 -19.89
N ILE A 46 -14.16 -4.57 -19.69
CA ILE A 46 -14.90 -4.26 -18.47
C ILE A 46 -16.16 -3.44 -18.74
N ASN A 47 -17.25 -3.81 -18.10
CA ASN A 47 -18.49 -3.03 -18.10
C ASN A 47 -18.28 -1.70 -17.38
N ILE A 48 -18.70 -0.60 -18.01
CA ILE A 48 -18.61 0.75 -17.42
C ILE A 48 -19.42 0.84 -16.14
N VAL A 49 -20.61 0.24 -16.10
CA VAL A 49 -21.41 0.07 -14.88
C VAL A 49 -21.10 -1.31 -14.28
N SER A 50 -20.27 -1.33 -13.25
CA SER A 50 -19.86 -2.55 -12.55
C SER A 50 -19.19 -2.23 -11.20
N THR A 51 -19.10 -3.24 -10.33
CA THR A 51 -18.32 -3.17 -9.09
C THR A 51 -16.84 -3.45 -9.33
N THR A 52 -15.98 -2.99 -8.43
CA THR A 52 -14.54 -3.32 -8.41
C THR A 52 -14.10 -3.71 -7.01
N THR A 53 -13.08 -4.58 -6.91
CA THR A 53 -12.40 -4.91 -5.64
C THR A 53 -11.20 -3.99 -5.38
N VAL A 54 -10.84 -3.14 -6.34
CA VAL A 54 -9.80 -2.12 -6.19
C VAL A 54 -10.27 -1.11 -5.13
N THR A 55 -9.43 -0.89 -4.12
CA THR A 55 -9.64 0.11 -3.10
C THR A 55 -9.09 1.48 -3.51
N ILE A 56 -9.49 2.54 -2.79
CA ILE A 56 -8.93 3.88 -2.97
C ILE A 56 -7.40 3.87 -2.80
N GLU A 57 -6.89 3.13 -1.81
CA GLU A 57 -5.46 3.08 -1.53
C GLU A 57 -4.68 2.30 -2.61
N ASP A 58 -5.30 1.27 -3.22
CA ASP A 58 -4.71 0.60 -4.39
C ASP A 58 -4.54 1.59 -5.55
N ALA A 59 -5.57 2.39 -5.84
CA ALA A 59 -5.56 3.41 -6.88
C ALA A 59 -4.52 4.51 -6.61
N LYS A 60 -4.40 4.96 -5.36
CA LYS A 60 -3.38 5.94 -4.94
C LYS A 60 -1.96 5.38 -5.08
N ARG A 61 -1.70 4.14 -4.65
CA ARG A 61 -0.38 3.48 -4.83
C ARG A 61 -0.03 3.32 -6.30
N TRP A 62 -0.99 2.88 -7.12
CA TRP A 62 -0.84 2.72 -8.57
C TRP A 62 -0.44 4.02 -9.27
N ALA A 63 -1.09 5.13 -8.90
CA ALA A 63 -0.82 6.45 -9.44
C ALA A 63 0.54 7.00 -8.99
N LYS A 64 0.90 6.83 -7.70
CA LYS A 64 2.22 7.21 -7.16
C LYS A 64 3.36 6.53 -7.92
N LYS A 65 3.25 5.22 -8.18
CA LYS A 65 4.25 4.46 -8.96
C LYS A 65 4.40 4.94 -10.41
N ARG A 66 3.42 5.67 -10.94
CA ARG A 66 3.43 6.27 -12.29
C ARG A 66 3.75 7.76 -12.30
N ASN A 67 4.31 8.25 -11.19
CA ASN A 67 4.71 9.64 -11.01
C ASN A 67 3.56 10.63 -11.28
N ALA A 68 2.33 10.23 -10.92
CA ALA A 68 1.15 11.09 -11.02
C ALA A 68 1.29 12.33 -10.11
N THR A 69 0.61 13.42 -10.46
CA THR A 69 0.59 14.61 -9.60
C THR A 69 -0.13 14.31 -8.29
N GLN A 70 0.22 15.04 -7.22
CA GLN A 70 -0.45 14.88 -5.92
C GLN A 70 -1.96 15.14 -6.02
N THR A 71 -2.36 16.11 -6.84
CA THR A 71 -3.75 16.39 -7.18
C THR A 71 -4.43 15.17 -7.79
N PHE A 72 -3.82 14.55 -8.82
CA PHE A 72 -4.38 13.35 -9.45
C PHE A 72 -4.54 12.19 -8.47
N ILE A 73 -3.54 11.94 -7.63
CA ILE A 73 -3.59 10.89 -6.61
C ILE A 73 -4.81 11.09 -5.69
N GLY A 74 -5.11 12.34 -5.31
CA GLY A 74 -6.28 12.67 -4.49
C GLY A 74 -7.62 12.49 -5.20
N LEU A 75 -7.68 12.47 -6.54
CA LEU A 75 -8.94 12.27 -7.27
C LEU A 75 -9.55 10.89 -7.03
N ALA A 76 -8.75 9.89 -6.64
CA ALA A 76 -9.25 8.56 -6.28
C ALA A 76 -10.35 8.65 -5.20
N ASP A 77 -10.21 9.53 -4.21
CA ASP A 77 -11.21 9.73 -3.15
C ASP A 77 -12.56 10.19 -3.75
N LEU A 78 -12.54 11.09 -4.74
CA LEU A 78 -13.74 11.63 -5.37
C LEU A 78 -14.42 10.62 -6.30
N PHE A 79 -13.65 9.85 -7.08
CA PHE A 79 -14.22 8.83 -7.96
C PHE A 79 -14.97 7.76 -7.15
N TRP A 80 -14.38 7.26 -6.06
CA TRP A 80 -15.06 6.29 -5.19
C TRP A 80 -16.22 6.90 -4.41
N LYS A 81 -16.12 8.17 -3.99
CA LYS A 81 -17.20 8.90 -3.31
C LYS A 81 -18.46 8.99 -4.20
N TYR A 82 -18.30 9.39 -5.46
CA TYR A 82 -19.44 9.74 -6.31
C TYR A 82 -19.98 8.59 -7.17
N ALA A 83 -19.13 7.64 -7.59
CA ALA A 83 -19.50 6.54 -8.48
C ALA A 83 -20.82 5.82 -8.11
N PRO A 84 -21.08 5.43 -6.84
CA PRO A 84 -22.33 4.75 -6.48
C PRO A 84 -23.59 5.56 -6.80
N SER A 85 -23.53 6.88 -6.61
CA SER A 85 -24.65 7.80 -6.86
C SER A 85 -24.77 8.26 -8.31
N ARG A 86 -23.67 8.22 -9.07
CA ARG A 86 -23.58 8.67 -10.46
C ARG A 86 -23.60 7.48 -11.43
N GLY A 87 -24.69 6.71 -11.37
CA GLY A 87 -24.96 5.60 -12.29
C GLY A 87 -24.28 4.26 -11.95
N GLY A 88 -23.59 4.16 -10.81
CA GLY A 88 -22.88 2.94 -10.44
C GLY A 88 -21.70 2.63 -11.37
N VAL A 89 -21.10 3.67 -11.96
CA VAL A 89 -19.92 3.54 -12.82
C VAL A 89 -18.78 2.94 -12.01
N ASN A 90 -18.02 2.03 -12.62
CA ASN A 90 -16.85 1.42 -12.00
C ASN A 90 -15.80 2.53 -11.72
N PRO A 91 -15.51 2.85 -10.45
CA PRO A 91 -14.64 3.98 -10.13
C PRO A 91 -13.19 3.75 -10.54
N ALA A 92 -12.73 2.49 -10.56
CA ALA A 92 -11.39 2.16 -11.04
C ALA A 92 -11.25 2.36 -12.55
N LEU A 93 -12.29 2.03 -13.34
CA LEU A 93 -12.30 2.33 -14.78
C LEU A 93 -12.28 3.84 -15.04
N ALA A 94 -13.17 4.60 -14.39
CA ALA A 94 -13.22 6.06 -14.54
C ALA A 94 -11.92 6.74 -14.11
N TYR A 95 -11.26 6.24 -13.06
CA TYR A 95 -9.98 6.76 -12.59
C TYR A 95 -8.84 6.49 -13.58
N VAL A 96 -8.71 5.28 -14.14
CA VAL A 96 -7.68 5.02 -15.17
C VAL A 96 -7.97 5.75 -16.48
N GLN A 97 -9.24 5.98 -16.82
CA GLN A 97 -9.60 6.85 -17.92
C GLN A 97 -9.15 8.28 -17.67
N SER A 98 -9.35 8.81 -16.46
CA SER A 98 -8.81 10.11 -16.12
C SER A 98 -7.28 10.16 -16.22
N ALA A 99 -6.58 9.08 -15.84
CA ALA A 99 -5.13 8.98 -16.01
C ALA A 99 -4.72 9.10 -17.48
N LEU A 100 -5.46 8.41 -18.37
CA LEU A 100 -5.22 8.44 -19.81
C LEU A 100 -5.45 9.85 -20.39
N GLU A 101 -6.59 10.47 -20.05
CA GLU A 101 -7.02 11.77 -20.59
C GLU A 101 -6.16 12.94 -20.10
N THR A 102 -5.67 12.86 -18.87
CA THR A 102 -4.93 13.97 -18.24
C THR A 102 -3.42 13.71 -18.16
N GLY A 103 -2.93 12.57 -18.68
CA GLY A 103 -1.56 12.16 -18.50
C GLY A 103 -1.16 12.08 -17.02
N TYR A 104 -2.00 11.46 -16.19
CA TYR A 104 -1.85 11.34 -14.72
C TYR A 104 -1.88 12.70 -13.99
N GLY A 105 -2.76 13.59 -14.44
CA GLY A 105 -2.97 14.95 -13.93
C GLY A 105 -1.84 15.93 -14.23
N ARG A 106 -0.95 15.61 -15.17
CA ARG A 106 0.07 16.55 -15.68
C ARG A 106 -0.50 17.46 -16.77
N PHE A 107 -1.57 17.01 -17.40
CA PHE A 107 -2.22 17.61 -18.55
C PHE A 107 -1.27 17.79 -19.75
N GLY A 108 -1.86 18.18 -20.88
CA GLY A 108 -1.12 18.54 -22.10
C GLY A 108 -0.97 20.05 -22.24
N ASN A 109 -0.83 20.53 -23.47
CA ASN A 109 -0.73 21.97 -23.75
C ASN A 109 -2.10 22.69 -23.82
N VAL A 110 -3.20 21.93 -23.84
CA VAL A 110 -4.56 22.46 -24.09
C VAL A 110 -5.29 22.75 -22.78
N LEU A 111 -5.22 21.81 -21.84
CA LEU A 111 -5.84 21.92 -20.52
C LEU A 111 -4.77 21.91 -19.44
N ASP A 112 -5.14 22.40 -18.27
CA ASP A 112 -4.35 22.32 -17.05
C ASP A 112 -5.26 22.02 -15.85
N GLU A 113 -4.68 21.92 -14.66
CA GLU A 113 -5.41 21.60 -13.44
C GLU A 113 -6.49 22.61 -13.06
N THR A 114 -6.40 23.86 -13.53
CA THR A 114 -7.38 24.92 -13.23
C THR A 114 -8.71 24.70 -13.94
N TYR A 115 -8.77 23.79 -14.92
CA TYR A 115 -10.02 23.40 -15.57
C TYR A 115 -10.86 22.45 -14.72
N TYR A 116 -10.24 21.77 -13.76
CA TYR A 116 -10.87 20.71 -12.97
C TYR A 116 -11.56 19.64 -13.82
N ASN A 117 -11.09 19.45 -15.06
CA ASN A 117 -11.73 18.59 -16.06
C ASN A 117 -10.95 17.29 -16.21
N THR A 118 -11.47 16.21 -15.65
CA THR A 118 -10.76 14.94 -15.52
C THR A 118 -10.75 14.09 -16.79
N CYS A 119 -11.49 14.48 -17.82
CA CYS A 119 -11.70 13.64 -19.01
C CYS A 119 -11.87 14.42 -20.32
N GLY A 120 -11.46 15.69 -20.33
CA GLY A 120 -11.50 16.51 -21.54
C GLY A 120 -12.90 16.88 -22.03
N LEU A 121 -13.93 16.86 -21.17
CA LEU A 121 -15.30 17.20 -21.57
C LEU A 121 -15.37 18.59 -22.23
N LYS A 122 -15.98 18.65 -23.42
CA LYS A 122 -16.23 19.90 -24.15
C LYS A 122 -17.48 20.62 -23.65
N ARG A 123 -17.62 21.91 -23.95
CA ARG A 123 -18.85 22.67 -23.72
C ARG A 123 -19.97 22.19 -24.67
N THR A 124 -21.20 22.64 -24.42
CA THR A 124 -22.38 22.28 -25.24
C THR A 124 -22.30 22.86 -26.67
N GLU A 125 -21.71 24.05 -26.83
CA GLU A 125 -21.73 24.84 -28.07
C GLU A 125 -20.55 24.54 -29.03
N THR A 126 -19.55 23.76 -28.59
CA THR A 126 -18.33 23.46 -29.35
C THR A 126 -18.25 21.96 -29.68
N GLY A 127 -17.54 21.55 -30.74
CA GLY A 127 -17.57 20.15 -31.17
C GLY A 127 -17.28 19.85 -32.64
N THR A 128 -16.59 20.72 -33.37
CA THR A 128 -15.99 20.30 -34.66
C THR A 128 -14.64 19.63 -34.41
N ALA A 129 -14.17 18.82 -35.36
CA ALA A 129 -12.91 18.06 -35.24
C ALA A 129 -11.66 18.96 -35.06
N ASP A 130 -11.79 20.26 -35.36
CA ASP A 130 -10.73 21.27 -35.26
C ASP A 130 -10.53 21.81 -33.82
N ASP A 131 -11.48 21.55 -32.92
CA ASP A 131 -11.50 22.18 -31.58
C ASP A 131 -10.67 21.43 -30.52
N ASN A 132 -10.04 20.30 -30.86
CA ASN A 132 -9.31 19.48 -29.87
C ASN A 132 -8.08 20.19 -29.28
N ASN A 133 -7.56 21.21 -29.98
CA ASN A 133 -6.47 22.05 -29.51
C ASN A 133 -6.96 23.42 -29.02
N ASP A 134 -8.27 23.65 -29.00
CA ASP A 134 -8.88 24.89 -28.52
C ASP A 134 -9.29 24.76 -27.06
N LYS A 135 -8.54 25.44 -26.18
CA LYS A 135 -8.82 25.47 -24.74
C LYS A 135 -10.23 26.00 -24.42
N GLU A 136 -10.78 26.89 -25.24
CA GLU A 136 -12.10 27.50 -25.02
C GLU A 136 -13.26 26.55 -25.35
N ALA A 137 -12.97 25.47 -26.08
CA ALA A 137 -13.92 24.42 -26.38
C ALA A 137 -14.16 23.48 -25.20
N HIS A 138 -13.27 23.45 -24.21
CA HIS A 138 -13.37 22.58 -23.05
C HIS A 138 -14.12 23.22 -21.88
N LYS A 139 -14.91 22.41 -21.16
CA LYS A 139 -15.60 22.88 -19.96
C LYS A 139 -14.57 23.05 -18.85
N ARG A 140 -14.52 24.27 -18.31
CA ARG A 140 -13.95 24.56 -16.99
C ARG A 140 -15.03 24.32 -15.95
N PHE A 141 -14.75 23.46 -14.98
CA PHE A 141 -15.61 23.23 -13.82
C PHE A 141 -15.16 24.12 -12.66
N ASP A 142 -15.99 24.24 -11.62
CA ASP A 142 -15.69 25.13 -10.49
C ASP A 142 -14.68 24.52 -9.51
N ASN A 143 -14.63 23.19 -9.44
CA ASN A 143 -13.74 22.41 -8.58
C ASN A 143 -13.72 20.93 -9.02
N TRP A 144 -12.88 20.12 -8.36
CA TRP A 144 -12.75 18.70 -8.67
C TRP A 144 -14.01 17.87 -8.41
N ASP A 145 -14.80 18.17 -7.38
CA ASP A 145 -16.08 17.50 -7.15
C ASP A 145 -17.06 17.70 -8.31
N HIS A 146 -17.10 18.90 -8.87
CA HIS A 146 -17.92 19.25 -10.03
C HIS A 146 -17.47 18.44 -11.27
N GLY A 147 -16.17 18.47 -11.59
CA GLY A 147 -15.63 17.77 -12.77
C GLY A 147 -15.70 16.25 -12.70
N VAL A 148 -15.40 15.65 -11.54
CA VAL A 148 -15.48 14.19 -11.34
C VAL A 148 -16.91 13.69 -11.48
N GLN A 149 -17.90 14.41 -10.94
CA GLN A 149 -19.31 14.05 -11.11
C GLN A 149 -19.75 14.13 -12.58
N ALA A 150 -19.35 15.18 -13.31
CA ALA A 150 -19.64 15.31 -14.74
C ALA A 150 -19.02 14.17 -15.56
N HIS A 151 -17.78 13.77 -15.25
CA HIS A 151 -17.11 12.63 -15.88
C HIS A 151 -17.89 11.32 -15.66
N LEU A 152 -18.25 11.02 -14.42
CA LEU A 152 -19.02 9.83 -14.08
C LEU A 152 -20.40 9.84 -14.76
N ASP A 153 -21.07 10.99 -14.82
CA ASP A 153 -22.34 11.13 -15.53
C ASP A 153 -22.23 10.86 -17.02
N HIS A 154 -21.15 11.32 -17.65
CA HIS A 154 -20.92 11.09 -19.07
C HIS A 154 -20.70 9.60 -19.35
N LEU A 155 -19.89 8.92 -18.52
CA LEU A 155 -19.73 7.47 -18.60
C LEU A 155 -21.04 6.70 -18.37
N ALA A 156 -21.81 7.10 -17.36
CA ALA A 156 -23.11 6.50 -17.06
C ALA A 156 -24.10 6.66 -18.22
N LEU A 157 -24.09 7.82 -18.90
CA LEU A 157 -24.86 8.05 -20.12
C LEU A 157 -24.46 7.08 -21.22
N TYR A 158 -23.17 7.02 -21.58
CA TYR A 158 -22.68 6.10 -22.62
C TYR A 158 -23.04 4.64 -22.31
N ALA A 159 -22.95 4.23 -21.06
CA ALA A 159 -23.31 2.89 -20.61
C ALA A 159 -24.81 2.60 -20.64
N GLY A 160 -25.65 3.63 -20.73
CA GLY A 160 -27.11 3.50 -20.58
C GLY A 160 -27.49 3.09 -19.16
N ALA A 161 -26.81 3.65 -18.16
CA ALA A 161 -27.06 3.34 -16.76
C ALA A 161 -28.51 3.69 -16.35
N PRO A 162 -29.11 2.95 -15.40
CA PRO A 162 -30.44 3.29 -14.88
C PRO A 162 -30.51 4.74 -14.39
N GLY A 163 -31.54 5.47 -14.82
CA GLY A 163 -31.73 6.88 -14.49
C GLY A 163 -30.91 7.86 -15.34
N PHE A 164 -30.34 7.41 -16.47
CA PHE A 164 -29.71 8.23 -17.51
C PHE A 164 -30.45 8.07 -18.84
N PRO A 165 -30.59 9.13 -19.66
CA PRO A 165 -30.05 10.48 -19.47
C PRO A 165 -30.75 11.27 -18.35
N LYS A 166 -30.02 12.17 -17.70
CA LYS A 166 -30.55 13.22 -16.83
C LYS A 166 -31.16 14.32 -17.68
N THR A 167 -32.24 14.95 -17.21
CA THR A 167 -32.95 15.98 -18.02
C THR A 167 -32.62 17.41 -17.61
N LYS A 168 -31.93 17.63 -16.48
CA LYS A 168 -31.53 18.96 -16.01
C LYS A 168 -30.02 19.11 -16.06
N ILE A 169 -29.51 20.05 -16.85
CA ILE A 169 -28.07 20.37 -16.88
C ILE A 169 -27.84 21.56 -15.94
N GLU A 170 -26.95 21.38 -14.96
CA GLU A 170 -26.49 22.43 -14.06
C GLU A 170 -25.10 22.90 -14.49
N GLN A 171 -24.92 24.21 -14.64
CA GLN A 171 -23.65 24.77 -15.12
C GLN A 171 -22.65 25.06 -14.01
N ASN A 172 -23.14 25.24 -12.77
CA ASN A 172 -22.38 25.64 -11.59
C ASN A 172 -22.50 24.55 -10.52
N TYR A 173 -21.47 24.42 -9.70
CA TYR A 173 -21.43 23.48 -8.60
C TYR A 173 -22.42 23.85 -7.50
N LEU A 174 -23.35 22.95 -7.21
CA LEU A 174 -24.38 23.10 -6.17
C LEU A 174 -24.08 22.29 -4.89
N GLY A 175 -22.87 21.74 -4.76
CA GLY A 175 -22.53 20.89 -3.62
C GLY A 175 -23.40 19.64 -3.57
N ASN A 176 -23.84 19.29 -2.36
CA ASN A 176 -24.72 18.14 -2.11
C ASN A 176 -26.19 18.38 -2.52
N ASN A 177 -26.53 19.55 -3.07
CA ASN A 177 -27.90 19.89 -3.47
C ASN A 177 -28.24 19.52 -4.92
N LEU A 178 -27.35 18.81 -5.62
CA LEU A 178 -27.62 18.37 -6.98
C LEU A 178 -28.76 17.33 -6.97
N SER A 179 -29.85 17.64 -7.66
CA SER A 179 -30.99 16.72 -7.80
C SER A 179 -30.60 15.41 -8.48
N SER A 180 -31.28 14.32 -8.13
CA SER A 180 -31.06 13.00 -8.74
C SER A 180 -31.33 12.94 -10.24
N ASN A 181 -32.08 13.91 -10.79
CA ASN A 181 -32.32 14.06 -12.23
C ASN A 181 -31.51 15.22 -12.87
N ALA A 182 -30.49 15.72 -12.18
CA ALA A 182 -29.59 16.76 -12.67
C ALA A 182 -28.19 16.21 -12.94
N THR A 183 -27.48 16.82 -13.88
CA THR A 183 -26.10 16.49 -14.29
C THR A 183 -25.27 17.76 -14.46
N TYR A 184 -23.98 17.65 -14.21
CA TYR A 184 -23.00 18.69 -14.55
C TYR A 184 -22.37 18.50 -15.93
N ASP A 185 -22.63 17.36 -16.58
CA ASP A 185 -22.15 17.06 -17.92
C ASP A 185 -22.82 17.99 -18.95
N PRO A 186 -22.09 18.92 -19.57
CA PRO A 186 -22.65 19.85 -20.56
C PRO A 186 -22.98 19.17 -21.90
N ARG A 187 -22.53 17.92 -22.11
CA ARG A 187 -22.75 17.12 -23.32
C ARG A 187 -23.62 15.91 -23.05
N HIS A 188 -24.59 16.07 -22.15
CA HIS A 188 -25.51 15.01 -21.75
C HIS A 188 -26.59 14.70 -22.79
N PHE A 189 -26.19 14.50 -24.05
CA PHE A 189 -27.12 14.32 -25.16
C PHE A 189 -27.75 12.94 -25.13
N GLY A 190 -29.08 12.88 -25.14
CA GLY A 190 -29.81 11.62 -25.03
C GLY A 190 -29.47 10.57 -26.10
N TYR A 191 -29.00 10.97 -27.29
CA TYR A 191 -28.60 10.03 -28.36
C TYR A 191 -27.31 9.25 -28.04
N LEU A 192 -26.53 9.68 -27.04
CA LEU A 192 -25.35 8.97 -26.56
C LEU A 192 -25.72 7.80 -25.64
N ALA A 193 -26.95 7.77 -25.14
CA ALA A 193 -27.40 6.77 -24.18
C ALA A 193 -27.22 5.35 -24.72
N GLY A 194 -26.41 4.54 -24.03
CA GLY A 194 -26.18 3.13 -24.38
C GLY A 194 -25.25 2.88 -25.57
N LYS A 195 -24.55 3.91 -26.08
CA LYS A 195 -23.61 3.76 -27.21
C LYS A 195 -22.37 2.91 -26.90
N ALA A 196 -21.94 2.87 -25.63
CA ALA A 196 -20.81 2.06 -25.20
C ALA A 196 -21.07 1.53 -23.80
N LYS A 197 -21.21 0.21 -23.64
CA LYS A 197 -21.45 -0.46 -22.34
C LYS A 197 -20.16 -0.90 -21.67
N THR A 198 -19.10 -1.09 -22.45
CA THR A 198 -17.80 -1.58 -21.99
C THR A 198 -16.67 -0.63 -22.36
N ALA A 199 -15.51 -0.80 -21.73
CA ALA A 199 -14.33 0.00 -21.98
C ALA A 199 -13.88 -0.08 -23.45
N THR A 200 -13.87 -1.27 -24.06
CA THR A 200 -13.49 -1.42 -25.47
C THR A 200 -14.45 -0.68 -26.42
N GLN A 201 -15.74 -0.63 -26.09
CA GLN A 201 -16.76 0.07 -26.89
C GLN A 201 -16.64 1.61 -26.83
N LEU A 202 -15.83 2.15 -25.93
CA LEU A 202 -15.50 3.58 -25.92
C LEU A 202 -14.61 3.98 -27.11
N SER A 203 -13.90 3.03 -27.73
CA SER A 203 -13.25 3.25 -29.02
C SER A 203 -14.27 3.65 -30.09
N ASN A 204 -13.99 4.69 -30.85
CA ASN A 204 -14.88 5.33 -31.84
C ASN A 204 -16.20 5.92 -31.28
N SER A 205 -16.45 5.82 -29.98
CA SER A 205 -17.66 6.34 -29.33
C SER A 205 -17.36 7.54 -28.45
N TRP A 206 -16.38 7.41 -27.56
CA TRP A 206 -15.87 8.47 -26.69
C TRP A 206 -14.70 9.20 -27.36
N ALA A 207 -13.77 8.43 -27.90
CA ALA A 207 -12.62 8.94 -28.65
C ALA A 207 -12.67 8.44 -30.09
N THR A 208 -12.15 9.22 -31.03
CA THR A 208 -12.02 8.81 -32.45
C THR A 208 -10.96 7.72 -32.66
N SER A 209 -10.10 7.48 -31.67
CA SER A 209 -9.09 6.43 -31.73
C SER A 209 -9.72 5.05 -31.57
N VAL A 210 -9.37 4.15 -32.48
CA VAL A 210 -9.81 2.74 -32.46
C VAL A 210 -9.16 1.94 -31.31
N GLU A 211 -8.00 2.38 -30.83
CA GLU A 211 -7.21 1.72 -29.77
C GLU A 211 -7.54 2.24 -28.36
N TYR A 212 -8.44 3.23 -28.26
CA TYR A 212 -8.70 3.93 -27.00
C TYR A 212 -9.14 2.99 -25.87
N GLY A 213 -10.15 2.18 -26.15
CA GLY A 213 -10.69 1.23 -25.19
C GLY A 213 -9.68 0.14 -24.80
N GLU A 214 -8.83 -0.29 -25.72
CA GLU A 214 -7.76 -1.26 -25.44
C GLU A 214 -6.73 -0.66 -24.46
N LYS A 215 -6.30 0.59 -24.68
CA LYS A 215 -5.41 1.31 -23.76
C LYS A 215 -6.05 1.48 -22.38
N LEU A 216 -7.36 1.71 -22.31
CA LEU A 216 -8.08 1.74 -21.03
C LEU A 216 -8.05 0.40 -20.32
N VAL A 217 -8.27 -0.70 -21.03
CA VAL A 217 -8.22 -2.06 -20.46
C VAL A 217 -6.80 -2.39 -19.98
N GLU A 218 -5.76 -1.99 -20.71
CA GLU A 218 -4.37 -2.15 -20.27
C GLU A 218 -4.09 -1.38 -18.97
N LEU A 219 -4.49 -0.12 -18.89
CA LEU A 219 -4.34 0.68 -17.67
C LEU A 219 -5.13 0.07 -16.52
N TYR A 220 -6.36 -0.38 -16.75
CA TYR A 220 -7.20 -1.04 -15.76
C TYR A 220 -6.55 -2.32 -15.24
N ASN A 221 -6.06 -3.19 -16.11
CA ASN A 221 -5.33 -4.41 -15.73
C ASN A 221 -4.06 -4.09 -14.94
N SER A 222 -3.37 -3.00 -15.29
CA SER A 222 -2.19 -2.56 -14.54
C SER A 222 -2.54 -2.06 -13.12
N LEU A 223 -3.75 -1.51 -12.94
CA LEU A 223 -4.30 -1.15 -11.63
C LEU A 223 -4.75 -2.38 -10.84
N LEU A 224 -5.40 -3.36 -11.47
CA LEU A 224 -5.71 -4.64 -10.84
C LEU A 224 -4.44 -5.34 -10.34
N SER A 225 -3.39 -5.36 -11.16
CA SER A 225 -2.09 -5.93 -10.77
C SER A 225 -1.48 -5.22 -9.56
N GLU A 226 -1.61 -3.89 -9.48
CA GLU A 226 -1.17 -3.13 -8.30
C GLU A 226 -2.02 -3.43 -7.06
N ALA A 227 -3.35 -3.54 -7.21
CA ALA A 227 -4.25 -3.90 -6.13
C ALA A 227 -3.91 -5.28 -5.56
N GLU A 228 -3.72 -6.28 -6.41
CA GLU A 228 -3.35 -7.63 -6.00
C GLU A 228 -1.94 -7.70 -5.40
N SER A 229 -0.97 -6.96 -5.96
CA SER A 229 0.39 -6.94 -5.40
C SER A 229 0.50 -6.17 -4.08
N GLY A 230 -0.31 -5.12 -3.90
CA GLY A 230 -0.37 -4.40 -2.63
C GLY A 230 -1.14 -5.13 -1.52
N ARG A 231 -1.85 -6.21 -1.86
CA ARG A 231 -2.38 -7.20 -0.90
C ARG A 231 -1.35 -8.28 -0.55
N ARG A 232 -0.05 -8.07 -0.80
CA ARG A 232 1.02 -9.00 -0.39
C ARG A 232 1.98 -8.29 0.54
N GLY A 233 2.46 -8.99 1.55
CA GLY A 233 3.32 -8.43 2.58
C GLY A 233 2.53 -7.55 3.57
N TRP A 234 3.19 -6.53 4.09
CA TRP A 234 2.63 -5.65 5.09
C TRP A 234 1.57 -4.70 4.51
N LEU A 235 0.40 -4.66 5.15
CA LEU A 235 -0.66 -3.69 4.90
C LEU A 235 -0.98 -2.96 6.21
N GLN A 236 -1.07 -1.63 6.14
CA GLN A 236 -1.53 -0.80 7.26
C GLN A 236 -2.93 -0.28 6.96
N ASP A 237 -3.86 -0.43 7.91
CA ASP A 237 -5.19 0.18 7.87
C ASP A 237 -5.44 0.89 9.21
N GLY A 238 -5.53 2.22 9.18
CA GLY A 238 -5.48 3.04 10.38
C GLY A 238 -4.19 2.80 11.20
N ASP A 239 -4.36 2.44 12.47
CA ASP A 239 -3.26 2.09 13.39
C ASP A 239 -2.90 0.59 13.38
N ASP A 240 -3.71 -0.22 12.68
CA ASP A 240 -3.58 -1.67 12.62
C ASP A 240 -2.70 -2.11 11.45
N TRP A 241 -1.95 -3.19 11.68
CA TRP A 241 -1.09 -3.81 10.68
C TRP A 241 -1.52 -5.25 10.43
N TYR A 242 -1.47 -5.63 9.17
CA TYR A 242 -1.81 -6.94 8.63
C TYR A 242 -0.66 -7.44 7.79
N TYR A 243 -0.55 -8.76 7.65
CA TYR A 243 0.40 -9.37 6.73
C TYR A 243 -0.31 -10.36 5.84
N TYR A 244 -0.12 -10.24 4.54
CA TYR A 244 -0.65 -11.17 3.56
C TYR A 244 0.49 -11.96 2.93
N ASN A 245 0.30 -13.27 2.77
CA ASN A 245 1.31 -14.14 2.18
C ASN A 245 1.44 -13.90 0.65
N GLU A 246 2.31 -14.66 -0.01
CA GLU A 246 2.55 -14.52 -1.45
C GLU A 246 1.31 -14.81 -2.32
N THR A 247 0.37 -15.62 -1.81
CA THR A 247 -0.91 -15.94 -2.45
C THR A 247 -2.01 -14.91 -2.17
N GLY A 248 -1.75 -13.89 -1.35
CA GLY A 248 -2.70 -12.85 -0.98
C GLY A 248 -3.67 -13.25 0.13
N GLU A 249 -3.37 -14.31 0.88
CA GLU A 249 -4.15 -14.75 2.04
C GLU A 249 -3.66 -14.05 3.31
N LEU A 250 -4.61 -13.62 4.15
CA LEU A 250 -4.32 -12.96 5.42
C LEU A 250 -3.63 -13.94 6.38
N HIS A 251 -2.42 -13.59 6.82
CA HIS A 251 -1.67 -14.38 7.78
C HIS A 251 -2.24 -14.20 9.19
N LYS A 252 -2.33 -15.30 9.94
CA LYS A 252 -2.72 -15.34 11.36
C LYS A 252 -1.70 -16.15 12.15
N GLY A 253 -1.60 -15.90 13.45
CA GLY A 253 -0.63 -16.51 14.34
C GLY A 253 0.80 -16.02 14.10
N TRP A 254 1.76 -16.89 14.43
CA TRP A 254 3.19 -16.61 14.37
C TRP A 254 3.71 -16.39 12.95
N LEU A 255 4.32 -15.23 12.72
CA LEU A 255 4.92 -14.84 11.44
C LEU A 255 6.41 -14.55 11.64
N LYS A 256 7.27 -15.28 10.93
CA LYS A 256 8.72 -15.06 10.95
C LYS A 256 9.20 -14.48 9.61
N LEU A 257 9.75 -13.27 9.67
CA LEU A 257 10.32 -12.56 8.53
C LEU A 257 11.82 -12.33 8.73
N SER A 258 12.48 -11.73 7.73
CA SER A 258 13.91 -11.39 7.81
C SER A 258 14.22 -10.31 8.84
N ASP A 259 13.25 -9.45 9.15
CA ASP A 259 13.37 -8.29 10.02
C ASP A 259 12.84 -8.52 11.45
N GLY A 260 12.18 -9.65 11.71
CA GLY A 260 11.63 -9.95 13.02
C GLY A 260 10.68 -11.13 13.06
N THR A 261 10.16 -11.40 14.25
CA THR A 261 9.06 -12.36 14.48
C THR A 261 7.88 -11.58 15.04
N TYR A 262 6.69 -11.85 14.51
CA TYR A 262 5.45 -11.14 14.77
C TYR A 262 4.37 -12.16 15.16
N TYR A 263 3.30 -11.70 15.79
CA TYR A 263 2.10 -12.51 16.01
C TYR A 263 0.89 -11.73 15.55
N LEU A 264 0.10 -12.31 14.65
CA LEU A 264 -1.12 -11.73 14.13
C LEU A 264 -2.30 -12.45 14.80
N ASN A 265 -3.26 -11.71 15.38
CA ASN A 265 -4.40 -12.31 16.06
C ASN A 265 -5.38 -12.99 15.07
N GLU A 266 -6.50 -13.50 15.57
CA GLU A 266 -7.52 -14.17 14.74
C GLU A 266 -8.15 -13.28 13.66
N ASN A 267 -8.06 -11.95 13.80
CA ASN A 267 -8.47 -10.97 12.80
C ASN A 267 -7.32 -10.54 11.88
N GLY A 268 -6.13 -11.13 12.04
CA GLY A 268 -4.92 -10.80 11.29
C GLY A 268 -4.25 -9.49 11.72
N ILE A 269 -4.58 -8.94 12.88
CA ILE A 269 -3.99 -7.71 13.39
C ILE A 269 -2.72 -8.05 14.18
N VAL A 270 -1.62 -7.34 13.90
CA VAL A 270 -0.34 -7.48 14.63
C VAL A 270 -0.49 -7.16 16.12
N HIS A 271 -0.09 -8.09 16.96
CA HIS A 271 -0.07 -7.95 18.41
C HIS A 271 1.12 -7.09 18.86
N LYS A 272 0.86 -6.16 19.79
CA LYS A 272 1.86 -5.35 20.49
C LYS A 272 1.78 -5.61 21.99
N GLY A 273 2.88 -5.48 22.73
CA GLY A 273 2.93 -5.71 24.17
C GLY A 273 2.89 -7.18 24.58
N TRP A 274 2.35 -7.47 25.76
CA TRP A 274 2.31 -8.81 26.36
C TRP A 274 1.34 -9.74 25.65
N PHE A 275 1.81 -10.94 25.32
CA PHE A 275 1.02 -12.02 24.75
C PHE A 275 1.24 -13.32 25.54
N GLN A 276 0.19 -14.11 25.75
CA GLN A 276 0.26 -15.37 26.47
C GLN A 276 -0.36 -16.50 25.64
N GLU A 277 0.38 -17.58 25.46
CA GLU A 277 -0.03 -18.80 24.75
C GLU A 277 0.25 -20.01 25.63
N GLY A 278 -0.81 -20.54 26.27
CA GLY A 278 -0.68 -21.52 27.34
C GLY A 278 0.11 -20.96 28.54
N ASP A 279 1.16 -21.67 28.94
CA ASP A 279 2.06 -21.25 30.02
C ASP A 279 3.18 -20.30 29.56
N ASN A 280 3.33 -20.09 28.24
CA ASN A 280 4.37 -19.24 27.70
C ASN A 280 3.90 -17.78 27.62
N LYS A 281 4.77 -16.85 28.02
CA LYS A 281 4.56 -15.41 27.85
C LYS A 281 5.60 -14.83 26.90
N TYR A 282 5.16 -13.90 26.06
CA TYR A 282 5.95 -13.21 25.06
C TYR A 282 5.73 -11.72 25.18
N TYR A 283 6.66 -10.92 24.68
CA TYR A 283 6.49 -9.48 24.57
C TYR A 283 6.84 -9.00 23.17
N PHE A 284 5.97 -8.15 22.61
CA PHE A 284 6.14 -7.51 21.32
C PHE A 284 6.39 -6.01 21.51
N ASP A 285 7.37 -5.45 20.81
CA ASP A 285 7.67 -4.02 20.86
C ASP A 285 6.56 -3.16 20.21
N ASN A 286 6.74 -1.83 20.19
CA ASN A 286 5.75 -0.91 19.61
C ASN A 286 5.57 -1.07 18.09
N PHE A 287 6.48 -1.78 17.42
CA PHE A 287 6.41 -2.15 16.01
C PHE A 287 5.88 -3.59 15.81
N GLY A 288 5.50 -4.28 16.89
CA GLY A 288 4.97 -5.64 16.86
C GLY A 288 6.04 -6.74 16.75
N ARG A 289 7.32 -6.43 16.96
CA ARG A 289 8.41 -7.42 16.89
C ARG A 289 8.61 -8.09 18.25
N ALA A 290 8.67 -9.42 18.27
CA ALA A 290 8.93 -10.20 19.46
C ALA A 290 10.33 -9.92 20.03
N ILE A 291 10.40 -9.76 21.36
CA ILE A 291 11.65 -9.72 22.10
C ILE A 291 12.18 -11.15 22.23
N ILE A 292 13.34 -11.43 21.63
CA ILE A 292 13.92 -12.78 21.56
C ILE A 292 15.38 -12.75 22.02
N GLY A 293 15.73 -13.72 22.88
CA GLY A 293 17.11 -14.04 23.26
C GLY A 293 17.81 -12.97 24.09
N ARG A 294 17.05 -12.08 24.75
CA ARG A 294 17.60 -10.94 25.49
C ARG A 294 16.80 -10.60 26.74
N THR A 295 17.39 -9.75 27.57
CA THR A 295 16.67 -9.11 28.69
C THR A 295 16.18 -7.73 28.27
N GLU A 296 14.91 -7.44 28.55
CA GLU A 296 14.25 -6.18 28.20
C GLU A 296 13.64 -5.55 29.46
N THR A 297 13.69 -4.23 29.56
CA THR A 297 13.03 -3.50 30.66
C THR A 297 11.69 -2.98 30.19
N ILE A 298 10.61 -3.46 30.81
CA ILE A 298 9.22 -3.15 30.47
C ILE A 298 8.57 -2.58 31.73
N ASN A 299 8.14 -1.31 31.68
CA ASN A 299 7.54 -0.60 32.81
C ASN A 299 8.38 -0.69 34.12
N GLY A 300 9.70 -0.51 34.00
CA GLY A 300 10.62 -0.51 35.15
C GLY A 300 10.96 -1.90 35.72
N LYS A 301 10.44 -2.98 35.15
CA LYS A 301 10.78 -4.36 35.49
C LYS A 301 11.60 -5.00 34.39
N SER A 302 12.57 -5.86 34.74
CA SER A 302 13.41 -6.53 33.74
C SER A 302 12.95 -7.96 33.51
N TYR A 303 12.80 -8.32 32.23
CA TYR A 303 12.29 -9.60 31.78
C TYR A 303 13.29 -10.27 30.86
N THR A 304 13.68 -11.52 31.12
CA THR A 304 14.59 -12.29 30.27
C THR A 304 13.79 -13.26 29.40
N PHE A 305 14.01 -13.17 28.09
CA PHE A 305 13.39 -14.03 27.07
C PHE A 305 14.42 -14.99 26.46
N ASP A 306 14.03 -16.23 26.22
CA ASP A 306 14.86 -17.25 25.57
C ASP A 306 14.97 -17.05 24.05
N LYS A 307 15.68 -17.95 23.35
CA LYS A 307 15.93 -17.86 21.90
C LYS A 307 14.68 -18.08 21.05
N GLU A 308 13.60 -18.51 21.66
CA GLU A 308 12.28 -18.71 21.07
C GLU A 308 11.31 -17.57 21.46
N GLY A 309 11.77 -16.61 22.28
CA GLY A 309 11.01 -15.44 22.73
C GLY A 309 10.15 -15.67 23.97
N LYS A 310 10.27 -16.84 24.62
CA LYS A 310 9.48 -17.15 25.81
C LYS A 310 10.11 -16.52 27.04
N LEU A 311 9.28 -15.95 27.90
CA LEU A 311 9.70 -15.40 29.17
C LEU A 311 10.22 -16.53 30.09
N VAL A 312 11.47 -16.42 30.51
CA VAL A 312 12.10 -17.39 31.43
C VAL A 312 12.42 -16.80 32.80
N LYS A 313 12.45 -15.46 32.92
CA LYS A 313 12.72 -14.80 34.21
C LYS A 313 12.09 -13.41 34.28
N GLU A 314 11.34 -13.15 35.34
CA GLU A 314 10.93 -11.79 35.75
C GLU A 314 11.81 -11.36 36.93
N ASN A 315 12.59 -10.28 36.76
CA ASN A 315 13.27 -9.60 37.86
C ASN A 315 12.45 -8.36 38.23
N LEU A 316 12.06 -8.30 39.49
CA LEU A 316 11.31 -7.16 40.03
C LEU A 316 12.19 -5.89 40.02
N LYS A 317 11.53 -4.73 39.85
CA LYS A 317 12.16 -3.40 39.83
C LYS A 317 13.16 -3.27 40.96
N SER A 318 14.41 -3.00 40.60
CA SER A 318 15.54 -2.89 41.54
C SER A 318 16.49 -1.77 41.12
N GLY A 319 17.24 -1.21 42.06
CA GLY A 319 18.17 -0.10 41.82
C GLY A 319 17.53 1.28 41.97
N TRP A 320 18.27 2.31 41.58
CA TRP A 320 17.84 3.70 41.60
C TRP A 320 16.97 4.04 40.36
N HIS A 321 15.85 4.71 40.59
CA HIS A 321 14.91 5.19 39.57
C HIS A 321 14.52 6.63 39.90
N TYR A 322 14.47 7.52 38.91
CA TYR A 322 14.09 8.92 39.12
C TYR A 322 12.60 9.11 38.81
N GLU A 323 11.79 9.33 39.84
CA GLU A 323 10.32 9.32 39.78
C GLU A 323 9.76 10.37 40.74
N ASP A 324 8.71 11.09 40.34
CA ASP A 324 8.07 12.16 41.12
C ASP A 324 9.03 13.26 41.61
N TYR A 325 10.00 13.63 40.76
CA TYR A 325 11.07 14.62 41.04
C TYR A 325 12.13 14.20 42.08
N TYR A 326 12.15 12.94 42.50
CA TYR A 326 13.15 12.42 43.45
C TYR A 326 13.74 11.08 42.99
N TRP A 327 14.96 10.78 43.43
CA TRP A 327 15.55 9.45 43.26
C TRP A 327 14.97 8.49 44.29
N GLN A 328 14.38 7.41 43.80
CA GLN A 328 13.82 6.33 44.61
C GLN A 328 14.66 5.07 44.41
N TYR A 329 14.90 4.31 45.49
CA TYR A 329 15.57 3.03 45.39
C TYR A 329 14.58 1.88 45.58
N TYR A 330 14.58 0.94 44.65
CA TYR A 330 13.78 -0.28 44.73
C TYR A 330 14.67 -1.48 44.98
N LYS A 331 14.17 -2.45 45.74
CA LYS A 331 14.78 -3.77 45.89
C LYS A 331 13.68 -4.83 45.80
N ASP A 332 13.82 -5.74 44.86
CA ASP A 332 12.86 -6.82 44.61
C ASP A 332 11.42 -6.29 44.50
N GLY A 333 11.24 -5.18 43.77
CA GLY A 333 9.94 -4.56 43.49
C GLY A 333 9.38 -3.71 44.62
N LYS A 334 10.06 -3.61 45.76
CA LYS A 334 9.63 -2.78 46.90
C LYS A 334 10.47 -1.51 46.98
N ARG A 335 9.79 -0.35 47.05
CA ARG A 335 10.44 0.92 47.37
C ARG A 335 11.07 0.80 48.76
N GLN A 336 12.32 1.18 48.85
CA GLN A 336 13.05 1.23 50.11
C GLN A 336 12.91 2.63 50.71
N HIS A 337 12.92 2.69 52.04
CA HIS A 337 12.88 3.95 52.80
C HIS A 337 13.92 3.88 53.92
N GLY A 338 14.42 5.04 54.34
CA GLY A 338 15.46 5.15 55.35
C GLY A 338 16.85 4.77 54.83
N TRP A 339 17.73 4.37 55.75
CA TRP A 339 19.10 4.01 55.40
C TRP A 339 19.19 2.66 54.68
N ILE A 340 19.69 2.67 53.45
CA ILE A 340 20.00 1.49 52.65
C ILE A 340 21.50 1.35 52.49
N ASN A 341 21.98 0.10 52.42
CA ASN A 341 23.38 -0.21 52.13
C ASN A 341 23.45 -1.01 50.82
N ILE A 342 24.16 -0.48 49.84
CA ILE A 342 24.35 -1.11 48.53
C ILE A 342 25.75 -1.72 48.51
N PRO A 343 25.87 -3.07 48.40
CA PRO A 343 27.17 -3.74 48.40
C PRO A 343 28.10 -3.18 47.32
N ASN A 344 29.33 -2.86 47.69
CA ASN A 344 30.38 -2.29 46.82
C ASN A 344 30.10 -0.89 46.24
N ASP A 345 29.09 -0.18 46.75
CA ASP A 345 28.74 1.17 46.31
C ASP A 345 28.74 2.15 47.49
N GLY A 346 27.88 1.93 48.50
CA GLY A 346 27.85 2.79 49.67
C GLY A 346 26.53 2.74 50.44
N LYS A 347 26.43 3.61 51.45
CA LYS A 347 25.24 3.74 52.31
C LYS A 347 24.51 5.04 51.98
N TYR A 348 23.22 4.94 51.69
CA TYR A 348 22.38 6.05 51.23
C TYR A 348 21.13 6.16 52.11
N TYR A 349 20.56 7.36 52.25
CA TYR A 349 19.27 7.56 52.89
C TYR A 349 18.21 7.84 51.81
N VAL A 350 17.13 7.06 51.79
CA VAL A 350 16.02 7.21 50.85
C VAL A 350 14.83 7.80 51.59
N GLU A 351 14.37 8.96 51.18
CA GLU A 351 13.23 9.64 51.82
C GLU A 351 11.93 8.85 51.61
N SER A 352 11.05 8.91 52.61
CA SER A 352 9.74 8.24 52.66
C SER A 352 8.77 8.80 51.63
#